data_AF-A0A6J5IRI9-F1
#
_entry.id   AF-A0A6J5IRI9-F1
#
_cell.length_a   1.000
_cell.length_b   1.000
_cell.length_c   1.000
_cell.angle_alpha   90.00
_cell.angle_beta   90.00
_cell.angle_gamma   90.00
#
_symmetry.space_group_name_H-M   'P 1'
#
loop_
_entity.id
_entity.type
_entity.pdbx_description
1 polymer ?
#
loop_
_entity_poly.entity_id
_entity_poly.type
_entity_poly.pdbx_seq_one_letter_code
_entity_poly.pdbx_strand_id
1 'polypeptide(L)'
;MTTPSEKDAASITAMGSNIIQVSGDLSVTNNIVMQQPHAEVASAAKLSRHERGQLTAWAEEVVTAEQGNVTTKIVRGALNTYLGVKSVDEMTSDMVQRAAVFLNGWRNCAFGRELSSDAMVAQVLRIWTIVPHLKTTTVEFTRMNFNREVLRSMTVWELRSTLAFAMAKWQSYWEARNA
;
A
#
# COMPACT_ATOMS: atom_id res chain seq x y z
N MET A 1 21.27 -8.05 74.68
CA MET A 1 19.95 -7.45 74.96
C MET A 1 18.97 -8.17 74.04
N THR A 2 18.30 -9.28 74.40
CA THR A 2 17.10 -9.46 75.26
C THR A 2 15.91 -8.55 74.91
N THR A 3 14.87 -9.18 74.33
CA THR A 3 13.49 -8.74 73.99
C THR A 3 12.60 -8.53 75.24
N PRO A 4 11.37 -7.93 75.22
CA PRO A 4 10.08 -8.41 74.60
C PRO A 4 9.21 -7.31 73.92
N SER A 5 8.32 -7.57 72.92
CA SER A 5 6.89 -8.03 72.94
C SER A 5 5.90 -7.03 73.60
N GLU A 6 4.70 -6.66 73.12
CA GLU A 6 3.56 -7.37 72.50
C GLU A 6 2.47 -6.40 71.92
N LYS A 7 1.70 -6.89 70.92
CA LYS A 7 0.21 -6.76 70.67
C LYS A 7 -0.41 -5.41 70.26
N ASP A 8 -1.43 -5.29 69.38
CA ASP A 8 -2.58 -6.13 68.98
C ASP A 8 -2.92 -5.92 67.47
N ALA A 9 -3.13 -6.96 66.66
CA ALA A 9 -4.38 -7.69 66.39
C ALA A 9 -5.48 -6.91 65.63
N ALA A 10 -5.63 -7.18 64.33
CA ALA A 10 -6.92 -7.35 63.65
C ALA A 10 -6.72 -7.95 62.24
N SER A 11 -6.99 -9.25 62.14
CA SER A 11 -7.31 -9.95 60.90
C SER A 11 -8.73 -9.57 60.47
N ILE A 12 -9.01 -9.47 59.17
CA ILE A 12 -10.19 -10.08 58.50
C ILE A 12 -10.03 -9.91 56.98
N THR A 13 -9.95 -11.07 56.35
CA THR A 13 -10.02 -11.39 54.93
C THR A 13 -11.40 -11.09 54.35
N ALA A 14 -11.47 -10.56 53.12
CA ALA A 14 -12.60 -10.84 52.22
C ALA A 14 -12.20 -10.63 50.75
N MET A 15 -11.92 -11.74 50.06
CA MET A 15 -11.90 -11.81 48.60
C MET A 15 -13.31 -11.67 48.06
N GLY A 16 -13.59 -10.58 47.34
CA GLY A 16 -14.84 -10.38 46.62
C GLY A 16 -14.74 -10.90 45.19
N SER A 17 -15.08 -12.18 44.98
CA SER A 17 -15.38 -12.71 43.65
C SER A 17 -16.72 -12.12 43.19
N ASN A 18 -16.73 -11.33 42.11
CA ASN A 18 -17.97 -10.86 41.50
C ASN A 18 -18.60 -11.99 40.69
N ILE A 19 -19.42 -12.80 41.38
CA ILE A 19 -20.33 -13.76 40.76
C ILE A 19 -21.47 -12.95 40.10
N ILE A 20 -21.59 -13.09 38.79
CA ILE A 20 -22.70 -12.54 38.00
C ILE A 20 -23.95 -13.35 38.36
N GLN A 21 -24.89 -12.75 39.10
CA GLN A 21 -26.25 -13.26 39.22
C GLN A 21 -27.05 -12.81 38.01
N VAL A 22 -27.38 -13.75 37.12
CA VAL A 22 -28.39 -13.56 36.07
C VAL A 22 -29.71 -14.08 36.62
N SER A 23 -30.56 -13.18 37.09
CA SER A 23 -32.00 -13.42 37.28
C SER A 23 -32.72 -12.45 36.36
N GLY A 24 -33.52 -13.01 35.45
CA GLY A 24 -34.15 -12.28 34.36
C GLY A 24 -35.23 -11.31 34.81
N ASP A 25 -35.42 -10.27 34.00
CA ASP A 25 -36.74 -9.96 33.47
C ASP A 25 -36.59 -9.24 32.13
N LEU A 26 -37.22 -9.80 31.11
CA LEU A 26 -37.19 -9.31 29.74
C LEU A 26 -38.25 -8.21 29.61
N SER A 27 -37.84 -6.95 29.80
CA SER A 27 -38.71 -5.78 29.62
C SER A 27 -38.23 -4.95 28.43
N VAL A 28 -38.89 -5.15 27.29
CA VAL A 28 -38.76 -4.33 26.08
C VAL A 28 -39.41 -2.97 26.32
N THR A 29 -38.61 -1.90 26.39
CA THR A 29 -39.11 -0.54 26.18
C THR A 29 -38.00 0.42 25.76
N ASN A 30 -38.04 0.80 24.48
CA ASN A 30 -37.72 2.09 23.87
C ASN A 30 -36.48 2.91 24.25
N ASN A 31 -35.89 3.49 23.19
CA ASN A 31 -35.06 4.68 23.15
C ASN A 31 -33.59 4.54 23.59
N ILE A 32 -32.70 4.33 22.62
CA ILE A 32 -31.94 5.41 21.97
C ILE A 32 -31.09 4.73 20.89
N VAL A 33 -31.50 4.87 19.63
CA VAL A 33 -30.57 4.70 18.52
C VAL A 33 -29.65 5.91 18.61
N MET A 34 -28.50 5.75 19.29
CA MET A 34 -27.35 6.60 19.03
C MET A 34 -26.95 6.27 17.59
N GLN A 35 -27.52 7.01 16.64
CA GLN A 35 -26.84 7.29 15.38
C GLN A 35 -25.48 7.85 15.80
N GLN A 36 -24.46 7.01 15.78
CA GLN A 36 -23.11 7.50 15.68
C GLN A 36 -23.13 8.49 14.51
N PRO A 37 -22.78 9.76 14.70
CA PRO A 37 -22.58 10.62 13.56
C PRO A 37 -21.54 9.90 12.72
N HIS A 38 -21.90 9.59 11.47
CA HIS A 38 -20.91 9.36 10.44
C HIS A 38 -19.93 10.51 10.61
N ALA A 39 -18.75 10.22 11.17
CA ALA A 39 -17.64 11.13 11.05
C ALA A 39 -17.54 11.35 9.55
N GLU A 40 -17.92 12.55 9.10
CA GLU A 40 -17.57 13.04 7.79
C GLU A 40 -16.06 12.84 7.72
N VAL A 41 -15.64 11.78 7.03
CA VAL A 41 -14.26 11.63 6.62
C VAL A 41 -14.03 12.90 5.83
N ALA A 42 -13.36 13.87 6.46
CA ALA A 42 -13.12 15.20 5.92
C ALA A 42 -12.82 15.01 4.45
N SER A 43 -13.70 15.50 3.57
CA SER A 43 -13.66 15.14 2.15
C SER A 43 -12.26 15.47 1.67
N ALA A 44 -11.42 14.44 1.50
CA ALA A 44 -10.03 14.67 1.19
C ALA A 44 -10.05 15.48 -0.11
N ALA A 45 -9.45 16.68 -0.07
CA ALA A 45 -9.66 17.67 -1.10
C ALA A 45 -9.31 17.04 -2.45
N LYS A 46 -10.33 16.90 -3.31
CA LYS A 46 -10.17 16.35 -4.66
C LYS A 46 -9.06 17.10 -5.37
N LEU A 47 -8.30 16.41 -6.23
CA LEU A 47 -7.24 17.03 -7.00
C LEU A 47 -7.72 18.30 -7.72
N SER A 48 -6.88 19.33 -7.72
CA SER A 48 -7.07 20.52 -8.54
C SER A 48 -6.98 20.17 -10.03
N ARG A 49 -7.48 21.07 -10.89
CA ARG A 49 -7.32 20.94 -12.35
C ARG A 49 -5.85 20.90 -12.76
N HIS A 50 -5.00 21.65 -12.05
CA HIS A 50 -3.57 21.70 -12.32
C HIS A 50 -2.90 20.35 -12.02
N GLU A 51 -3.15 19.76 -10.85
CA GLU A 51 -2.60 18.45 -10.48
C GLU A 51 -3.05 17.34 -11.45
N ARG A 52 -4.33 17.34 -11.86
CA ARG A 52 -4.81 16.38 -12.87
C ARG A 52 -4.10 16.56 -14.23
N GLY A 53 -3.84 17.81 -14.62
CA GLY A 53 -3.09 18.13 -15.83
C GLY A 53 -1.65 17.61 -15.75
N GLN A 54 -1.00 17.83 -14.60
CA GLN A 54 0.36 17.37 -14.35
C GLN A 54 0.49 15.84 -14.36
N LEU A 55 -0.44 15.12 -13.72
CA LEU A 55 -0.49 13.66 -13.77
C LEU A 55 -0.67 13.13 -15.20
N THR A 56 -1.45 13.84 -16.02
CA THR A 56 -1.64 13.48 -17.42
C THR A 56 -0.35 13.67 -18.22
N ALA A 57 0.32 14.81 -18.06
CA ALA A 57 1.59 15.09 -18.73
C ALA A 57 2.66 14.06 -18.37
N TRP A 58 2.85 13.73 -17.08
CA TRP A 58 3.80 12.70 -16.68
C TRP A 58 3.46 11.31 -17.23
N ALA A 59 2.18 10.96 -17.33
CA ALA A 59 1.77 9.70 -17.93
C ALA A 59 2.12 9.64 -19.42
N GLU A 60 1.98 10.74 -20.16
CA GLU A 60 2.36 10.86 -21.57
C GLU A 60 3.88 10.79 -21.76
N GLU A 61 4.66 11.39 -20.86
CA GLU A 61 6.12 11.26 -20.87
C GLU A 61 6.57 9.80 -20.70
N VAL A 62 5.89 9.03 -19.84
CA VAL A 62 6.16 7.59 -19.67
C VAL A 62 5.84 6.81 -20.94
N VAL A 63 4.67 7.07 -21.56
CA VAL A 63 4.30 6.42 -22.84
C VAL A 63 5.34 6.70 -23.92
N THR A 64 5.82 7.93 -23.99
CA THR A 64 6.86 8.34 -24.94
C THR A 64 8.19 7.62 -24.66
N ALA A 65 8.58 7.53 -23.39
CA ALA A 65 9.82 6.85 -22.98
C ALA A 65 9.79 5.34 -23.28
N GLU A 66 8.61 4.71 -23.19
CA GLU A 66 8.38 3.31 -23.53
C GLU A 66 8.19 3.08 -25.04
N GLN A 67 8.38 4.10 -25.88
CA GLN A 67 8.41 4.01 -27.35
C GLN A 67 7.17 3.33 -27.95
N GLY A 68 5.99 3.55 -27.35
CA GLY A 68 4.72 2.99 -27.83
C GLY A 68 4.42 1.56 -27.33
N ASN A 69 5.30 0.95 -26.53
CA ASN A 69 5.02 -0.36 -25.93
C ASN A 69 3.87 -0.28 -24.92
N VAL A 70 3.68 0.86 -24.24
CA VAL A 70 2.56 1.06 -23.30
C VAL A 70 1.63 2.17 -23.73
N THR A 71 0.37 2.07 -23.31
CA THR A 71 -0.63 3.11 -23.50
C THR A 71 -0.87 3.89 -22.21
N THR A 72 -1.42 5.11 -22.31
CA THR A 72 -1.80 5.92 -21.14
C THR A 72 -2.76 5.16 -20.21
N LYS A 73 -3.60 4.27 -20.74
CA LYS A 73 -4.49 3.41 -19.95
C LYS A 73 -3.71 2.45 -19.05
N ILE A 74 -2.66 1.82 -19.57
CA ILE A 74 -1.77 0.94 -18.79
C ILE A 74 -1.06 1.75 -17.71
N VAL A 75 -0.51 2.90 -18.07
CA VAL A 75 0.21 3.77 -17.14
C VAL A 75 -0.68 4.22 -15.99
N ARG A 76 -1.90 4.69 -16.28
CA ARG A 76 -2.88 5.09 -15.26
C ARG A 76 -3.33 3.91 -14.39
N GLY A 77 -3.60 2.74 -14.97
CA GLY A 77 -3.99 1.56 -14.20
C GLY A 77 -2.90 1.11 -13.21
N ALA A 78 -1.64 1.18 -13.63
CA ALA A 78 -0.50 0.89 -12.78
C ALA A 78 -0.33 1.92 -11.66
N LEU A 79 -0.47 3.21 -11.98
CA LEU A 79 -0.41 4.28 -11.00
C LEU A 79 -1.50 4.13 -9.93
N ASN A 80 -2.73 3.84 -10.36
CA ASN A 80 -3.87 3.61 -9.48
C ASN A 80 -3.58 2.43 -8.53
N THR A 81 -3.05 1.33 -9.07
CA THR A 81 -2.66 0.16 -8.28
C THR A 81 -1.56 0.50 -7.27
N TYR A 82 -0.54 1.26 -7.69
CA TYR A 82 0.56 1.68 -6.82
C TYR A 82 0.08 2.57 -5.66
N LEU A 83 -0.89 3.45 -5.92
CA LEU A 83 -1.46 4.36 -4.93
C LEU A 83 -2.58 3.73 -4.09
N GLY A 84 -3.09 2.55 -4.48
CA GLY A 84 -4.19 1.87 -3.79
C GLY A 84 -5.56 2.53 -4.03
N VAL A 85 -5.75 3.16 -5.18
CA VAL A 85 -6.99 3.86 -5.57
C VAL A 85 -7.60 3.24 -6.82
N LYS A 86 -8.91 3.42 -7.04
CA LYS A 86 -9.60 2.92 -8.24
C LYS A 86 -9.45 3.87 -9.43
N SER A 87 -9.47 5.18 -9.18
CA SER A 87 -9.37 6.21 -10.21
C SER A 87 -8.64 7.46 -9.70
N VAL A 88 -8.38 8.39 -10.62
CA VAL A 88 -7.82 9.72 -10.31
C VAL A 88 -8.75 10.54 -9.41
N ASP A 89 -10.05 10.24 -9.38
CA ASP A 89 -11.03 10.95 -8.55
C ASP A 89 -10.92 10.60 -7.06
N GLU A 90 -10.32 9.45 -6.75
CA GLU A 90 -10.01 9.02 -5.39
C GLU A 90 -8.62 9.48 -4.92
N MET A 91 -7.84 10.12 -5.82
CA MET A 91 -6.52 10.63 -5.47
C MET A 91 -6.62 11.93 -4.68
N THR A 92 -5.72 12.06 -3.70
CA THR A 92 -5.56 13.23 -2.85
C THR A 92 -4.27 13.97 -3.22
N SER A 93 -4.14 15.24 -2.82
CA SER A 93 -2.95 16.05 -3.14
C SER A 93 -1.65 15.41 -2.62
N ASP A 94 -1.66 14.75 -1.45
CA ASP A 94 -0.49 14.03 -0.92
C ASP A 94 -0.06 12.83 -1.80
N MET A 95 -1.00 12.24 -2.52
CA MET A 95 -0.71 11.15 -3.47
C MET A 95 0.00 11.65 -4.72
N VAL A 96 -0.14 12.93 -5.08
CA VAL A 96 0.50 13.50 -6.28
C VAL A 96 2.01 13.41 -6.19
N GLN A 97 2.60 13.67 -5.02
CA GLN A 97 4.04 13.55 -4.84
C GLN A 97 4.51 12.09 -5.00
N ARG A 98 3.75 11.13 -4.47
CA ARG A 98 4.03 9.69 -4.64
C ARG A 98 3.86 9.26 -6.10
N ALA A 99 2.86 9.80 -6.80
CA ALA A 99 2.66 9.60 -8.22
C ALA A 99 3.84 10.13 -9.05
N ALA A 100 4.34 11.31 -8.70
CA ALA A 100 5.50 11.92 -9.34
C ALA A 100 6.74 11.01 -9.24
N VAL A 101 7.02 10.47 -8.05
CA VAL A 101 8.14 9.54 -7.83
C VAL A 101 7.95 8.26 -8.65
N PHE A 102 6.73 7.71 -8.67
CA PHE A 102 6.43 6.50 -9.42
C PHE A 102 6.60 6.68 -10.94
N LEU A 103 5.99 7.72 -11.51
CA LEU A 103 6.01 7.99 -12.95
C LEU A 103 7.40 8.43 -13.43
N ASN A 104 8.10 9.28 -12.66
CA ASN A 104 9.48 9.62 -12.99
C ASN A 104 10.43 8.42 -12.85
N GLY A 105 10.22 7.59 -11.83
CA GLY A 105 10.95 6.33 -11.68
C GLY A 105 10.76 5.42 -12.89
N TRP A 106 9.52 5.28 -13.38
CA TRP A 106 9.23 4.51 -14.58
C TRP A 106 9.92 5.11 -15.81
N ARG A 107 9.74 6.40 -16.07
CA ARG A 107 10.37 7.10 -17.19
C ARG A 107 11.91 6.95 -17.18
N ASN A 108 12.53 7.12 -16.01
CA ASN A 108 13.97 6.95 -15.85
C ASN A 108 14.40 5.50 -16.06
N CYS A 109 13.59 4.53 -15.61
CA CYS A 109 13.85 3.10 -15.81
C CYS A 109 13.83 2.75 -17.30
N ALA A 110 12.86 3.28 -18.07
CA ALA A 110 12.78 3.08 -19.52
C ALA A 110 14.02 3.64 -20.24
N PHE A 111 14.58 4.75 -19.76
CA PHE A 111 15.82 5.33 -20.29
C PHE A 111 17.12 4.71 -19.73
N GLY A 112 17.04 3.69 -18.87
CA GLY A 112 18.23 3.08 -18.24
C GLY A 112 19.00 4.02 -17.31
N ARG A 113 18.32 5.04 -16.74
CA ARG A 113 18.92 5.98 -15.79
C ARG A 113 18.98 5.40 -14.39
N GLU A 114 19.73 6.04 -13.50
CA GLU A 114 19.80 5.65 -12.10
C GLU A 114 18.49 5.92 -11.35
N LEU A 115 18.11 4.99 -10.47
CA LEU A 115 16.92 5.05 -9.63
C LEU A 115 17.32 4.93 -8.15
N SER A 116 16.56 5.59 -7.27
CA SER A 116 16.62 5.32 -5.84
C SER A 116 16.09 3.91 -5.53
N SER A 117 16.44 3.35 -4.36
CA SER A 117 15.95 2.04 -3.95
C SER A 117 14.42 1.94 -3.96
N ASP A 118 13.71 2.93 -3.40
CA ASP A 118 12.25 2.93 -3.43
C ASP A 118 11.68 2.97 -4.86
N ALA A 119 12.31 3.72 -5.76
CA ALA A 119 11.91 3.73 -7.17
C ALA A 119 12.16 2.37 -7.82
N MET A 120 13.31 1.72 -7.56
CA MET A 120 13.60 0.38 -8.07
C MET A 120 12.57 -0.64 -7.57
N VAL A 121 12.25 -0.66 -6.27
CA VAL A 121 11.21 -1.54 -5.70
C VAL A 121 9.87 -1.32 -6.40
N ALA A 122 9.48 -0.05 -6.58
CA ALA A 122 8.22 0.28 -7.24
C ALA A 122 8.19 -0.20 -8.69
N GLN A 123 9.29 -0.07 -9.44
CA GLN A 123 9.36 -0.51 -10.83
C GLN A 123 9.41 -2.03 -10.98
N VAL A 124 10.10 -2.75 -10.08
CA VAL A 124 10.08 -4.21 -10.05
C VAL A 124 8.63 -4.70 -9.87
N LEU A 125 7.94 -4.23 -8.81
CA LEU A 125 6.56 -4.61 -8.53
C LEU A 125 5.59 -4.23 -9.67
N ARG A 126 5.80 -3.06 -10.28
CA ARG A 126 5.04 -2.62 -11.45
C ARG A 126 5.16 -3.60 -12.60
N ILE A 127 6.38 -3.96 -13.02
CA ILE A 127 6.59 -4.81 -14.19
C ILE A 127 5.85 -6.13 -14.01
N TRP A 128 6.02 -6.76 -12.85
CA TRP A 128 5.39 -8.04 -12.56
C TRP A 128 3.87 -7.99 -12.44
N THR A 129 3.28 -6.84 -12.13
CA THR A 129 1.83 -6.69 -12.03
C THR A 129 1.17 -6.27 -13.34
N ILE A 130 1.90 -5.60 -14.23
CA ILE A 130 1.36 -5.09 -15.49
C ILE A 130 1.42 -6.10 -16.63
N VAL A 131 2.46 -6.95 -16.72
CA VAL A 131 2.68 -7.82 -17.90
C VAL A 131 1.37 -8.56 -18.24
N PRO A 132 0.71 -8.18 -19.35
CA PRO A 132 -0.56 -8.77 -19.72
C PRO A 132 -0.37 -10.27 -20.00
N HIS A 133 -1.36 -11.08 -19.62
CA HIS A 133 -1.36 -12.54 -19.84
C HIS A 133 -0.35 -13.36 -19.02
N LEU A 134 0.25 -12.79 -17.97
CA LEU A 134 0.86 -13.64 -16.95
C LEU A 134 -0.21 -14.57 -16.36
N LYS A 135 0.07 -15.87 -16.37
CA LYS A 135 -0.78 -16.86 -15.70
C LYS A 135 -0.87 -16.47 -14.22
N THR A 136 -2.03 -16.66 -13.60
CA THR A 136 -2.25 -16.37 -12.17
C THR A 136 -1.16 -16.98 -11.29
N THR A 137 -0.73 -18.20 -11.60
CA THR A 137 0.37 -18.88 -10.90
C THR A 137 1.72 -18.16 -10.99
N THR A 138 2.01 -17.48 -12.10
CA THR A 138 3.23 -16.65 -12.24
C THR A 138 3.13 -15.38 -11.42
N VAL A 139 1.95 -14.76 -11.38
CA VAL A 139 1.69 -13.59 -10.54
C VAL A 139 1.82 -13.96 -9.05
N GLU A 140 1.26 -15.11 -8.64
CA GLU A 140 1.36 -15.63 -7.28
C GLU A 140 2.79 -15.98 -6.89
N PHE A 141 3.52 -16.70 -7.75
CA PHE A 141 4.95 -16.98 -7.55
C PHE A 141 5.73 -15.68 -7.34
N THR A 142 5.47 -14.68 -8.17
CA THR A 142 6.18 -13.40 -8.09
C THR A 142 5.81 -12.63 -6.83
N ARG A 143 4.54 -12.63 -6.42
CA ARG A 143 4.12 -12.04 -5.14
C ARG A 143 4.75 -12.75 -3.94
N MET A 144 4.86 -14.07 -3.99
CA MET A 144 5.42 -14.85 -2.89
C MET A 144 6.92 -14.62 -2.73
N ASN A 145 7.65 -14.46 -3.84
CA ASN A 145 9.12 -14.37 -3.83
C ASN A 145 9.68 -12.94 -3.97
N PHE A 146 8.90 -11.99 -4.50
CA PHE A 146 9.32 -10.61 -4.76
C PHE A 146 8.27 -9.62 -4.25
N ASN A 147 7.84 -9.79 -2.99
CA ASN A 147 6.99 -8.80 -2.34
C ASN A 147 7.80 -7.56 -1.90
N ARG A 148 7.08 -6.52 -1.49
CA ARG A 148 7.68 -5.23 -1.09
C ARG A 148 8.65 -5.35 0.07
N GLU A 149 8.40 -6.24 1.03
CA GLU A 149 9.24 -6.41 2.21
C GLU A 149 10.57 -7.04 1.84
N VAL A 150 10.52 -8.12 1.04
CA VAL A 150 11.70 -8.80 0.50
C VAL A 150 12.53 -7.84 -0.37
N LEU A 151 11.90 -7.06 -1.25
CA LEU A 151 12.62 -6.12 -2.10
C LEU A 151 13.27 -4.97 -1.32
N ARG A 152 12.71 -4.60 -0.16
CA ARG A 152 13.27 -3.55 0.71
C ARG A 152 14.41 -4.04 1.60
N SER A 153 14.50 -5.34 1.87
CA SER A 153 15.62 -5.92 2.62
C SER A 153 16.84 -6.21 1.73
N MET A 154 16.68 -6.17 0.41
CA MET A 154 17.78 -6.30 -0.54
C MET A 154 18.77 -5.14 -0.45
N THR A 155 20.04 -5.46 -0.62
CA THR A 155 21.08 -4.48 -0.90
C THR A 155 20.81 -3.75 -2.23
N VAL A 156 21.45 -2.60 -2.40
CA VAL A 156 21.34 -1.82 -3.66
C VAL A 156 21.74 -2.66 -4.89
N TRP A 157 22.75 -3.53 -4.76
CA TRP A 157 23.20 -4.39 -5.85
C TRP A 157 22.18 -5.48 -6.19
N GLU A 158 21.64 -6.17 -5.19
CA GLU A 158 20.59 -7.18 -5.39
C GLU A 158 19.34 -6.57 -6.02
N LEU A 159 18.96 -5.36 -5.60
CA LEU A 159 17.81 -4.66 -6.14
C LEU A 159 18.04 -4.20 -7.60
N ARG A 160 19.26 -3.73 -7.93
CA ARG A 160 19.65 -3.42 -9.31
C ARG A 160 19.62 -4.65 -10.20
N SER A 161 20.17 -5.77 -9.75
CA SER A 161 20.13 -7.05 -10.48
C SER A 161 18.70 -7.54 -10.70
N THR A 162 17.85 -7.42 -9.68
CA THR A 162 16.43 -7.80 -9.75
C THR A 162 15.68 -6.92 -10.75
N LEU A 163 15.93 -5.60 -10.74
CA LEU A 163 15.34 -4.68 -11.71
C LEU A 163 15.81 -4.96 -13.14
N ALA A 164 17.10 -5.22 -13.34
CA ALA A 164 17.64 -5.57 -14.65
C ALA A 164 16.99 -6.85 -15.21
N PHE A 165 16.80 -7.87 -14.37
CA PHE A 165 16.09 -9.09 -14.76
C PHE A 165 14.62 -8.81 -15.13
N ALA A 166 13.90 -8.04 -14.32
CA ALA A 166 12.52 -7.65 -14.61
C ALA A 166 12.42 -6.87 -15.93
N MET A 167 13.33 -5.93 -16.17
CA MET A 167 13.39 -5.15 -17.42
C MET A 167 13.68 -6.01 -18.64
N ALA A 168 14.58 -7.00 -18.54
CA ALA A 168 14.85 -7.92 -19.63
C ALA A 168 13.59 -8.73 -20.00
N LYS A 169 12.83 -9.19 -19.00
CA LYS A 169 11.55 -9.89 -19.21
C LYS A 169 10.48 -8.97 -19.78
N TRP A 170 10.40 -7.73 -19.31
CA TRP A 170 9.51 -6.70 -19.84
C TRP A 170 9.75 -6.47 -21.33
N GLN A 171 11.01 -6.25 -21.72
CA GLN A 171 11.40 -6.04 -23.11
C GLN A 171 11.09 -7.26 -23.99
N SER A 172 11.46 -8.46 -23.52
CA SER A 172 11.21 -9.72 -24.24
C SER A 172 9.71 -9.93 -24.52
N TYR A 173 8.83 -9.54 -23.59
CA TYR A 173 7.38 -9.64 -23.78
C TYR A 173 6.90 -8.76 -24.94
N TRP A 174 7.36 -7.51 -25.01
CA TRP A 174 6.95 -6.58 -26.07
C TRP A 174 7.51 -6.98 -27.43
N GLU A 175 8.75 -7.46 -27.48
CA GLU A 175 9.34 -8.04 -28.69
C GLU A 175 8.51 -9.21 -29.20
N ALA A 176 8.15 -10.15 -28.33
CA ALA A 176 7.33 -11.30 -28.71
C ALA A 176 5.89 -10.93 -29.14
N ARG A 177 5.35 -9.81 -28.62
CA ARG A 177 4.03 -9.31 -29.02
C ARG A 177 4.04 -8.59 -30.37
N ASN A 178 5.16 -7.94 -30.71
CA ASN A 178 5.32 -7.14 -31.92
C ASN A 178 5.93 -7.94 -33.09
N ALA A 179 6.45 -9.14 -32.84
CA ALA A 179 6.93 -10.09 -33.84
C ALA A 179 5.77 -10.77 -34.59
#